data_AF-A0A367GTX3-F1
#
_entry.id   AF-A0A367GTX3-F1
#
_cell.length_a   1.000
_cell.length_b   1.000
_cell.length_c   1.000
_cell.angle_alpha   90.00
_cell.angle_beta   90.00
_cell.angle_gamma   90.00
#
_symmetry.space_group_name_H-M   'P 1'
#
loop_
_entity.id
_entity.type
_entity.pdbx_description
1 polymer ?
#
loop_
_entity_poly.entity_id
_entity_poly.type
_entity_poly.pdbx_seq_one_letter_code
_entity_poly.pdbx_strand_id
1 'polypeptide(L)' 'MDRLNLTCLLSGVSTKLQLDHKKMPGEAGPCFMVTENGSFKGYISKGPDGKYRSLGTSYFTTEELGTITDHIIKKK' A
#
# COMPACT_ATOMS: atom_id res chain seq x y z
N MET A 1 0.05 4.27 16.47
CA MET A 1 0.44 4.01 15.07
C MET A 1 -0.62 3.10 14.50
N ASP A 2 -1.23 3.47 13.38
CA ASP A 2 -2.31 2.70 12.77
C ASP A 2 -1.70 1.66 11.83
N ARG A 3 -1.95 0.37 12.07
CA ARG A 3 -1.42 -0.73 11.26
C ARG A 3 -2.58 -1.50 10.65
N LEU A 4 -2.60 -1.60 9.33
CA LEU A 4 -3.58 -2.34 8.57
C LEU A 4 -2.93 -3.61 8.02
N ASN A 5 -3.49 -4.78 8.37
CA ASN A 5 -3.10 -6.04 7.76
C ASN A 5 -4.16 -6.43 6.73
N LEU A 6 -3.71 -6.68 5.50
CA LEU A 6 -4.57 -7.15 4.43
C LEU A 6 -3.93 -8.33 3.70
N THR A 7 -4.80 -9.24 3.27
CA THR A 7 -4.41 -10.35 2.41
C THR A 7 -5.03 -10.05 1.06
N CYS A 8 -4.21 -9.92 0.03
CA CYS A 8 -4.65 -9.66 -1.33
C CYS A 8 -3.91 -10.58 -2.29
N LEU A 9 -4.54 -10.87 -3.43
CA LEU A 9 -3.98 -11.72 -4.46
C LEU A 9 -3.10 -10.85 -5.37
N LEU A 10 -1.78 -10.88 -5.16
CA LEU A 10 -0.81 -10.17 -5.99
C LEU A 10 -0.13 -11.17 -6.93
N SER A 11 -0.09 -10.89 -8.22
CA SER A 11 0.56 -11.75 -9.22
C SER A 11 0.11 -13.23 -9.17
N GLY A 12 -1.17 -13.47 -8.85
CA GLY A 12 -1.73 -14.82 -8.71
C GLY A 12 -1.48 -15.50 -7.35
N VAL A 13 -0.69 -14.87 -6.47
CA VAL A 13 -0.31 -15.42 -5.16
C VAL A 13 -1.04 -14.67 -4.04
N SER A 14 -1.68 -15.43 -3.16
CA SER A 14 -2.29 -14.88 -1.94
C SER A 14 -1.19 -14.36 -1.01
N THR A 15 -1.14 -13.04 -0.88
CA THR A 15 -0.03 -12.34 -0.26
C THR A 15 -0.53 -11.54 0.94
N LYS A 16 0.13 -11.69 2.08
CA LYS A 16 -0.15 -10.91 3.28
C LYS A 16 0.71 -9.65 3.29
N LEU A 17 0.03 -8.51 3.17
CA LEU A 17 0.63 -7.19 3.28
C LEU A 17 0.31 -6.59 4.65
N GLN A 18 1.35 -6.07 5.28
CA GLN A 18 1.26 -5.19 6.42
C GLN A 18 1.48 -3.75 5.94
N LEU A 19 0.54 -2.88 6.26
CA LEU A 19 0.55 -1.46 5.95
C LEU A 19 0.65 -0.68 7.24
N ASP A 20 1.81 -0.09 7.51
CA ASP A 20 2.01 0.78 8.66
C ASP A 20 1.82 2.24 8.25
N HIS A 21 0.84 2.92 8.85
CA HIS A 21 0.57 4.32 8.55
C HIS A 21 1.76 5.19 8.95
N LYS A 22 2.24 6.00 7.99
CA LYS A 22 3.36 6.93 8.14
C LYS A 22 2.88 8.34 7.81
N LYS A 23 3.30 9.30 8.61
CA LYS A 23 3.22 10.72 8.25
C LYS A 23 4.49 11.09 7.50
N MET A 24 4.39 11.30 6.20
CA MET A 24 5.51 11.69 5.35
C MET A 24 5.44 13.21 5.12
N PRO A 25 6.51 13.98 5.40
CA PRO A 25 6.53 15.40 5.08
C PRO A 25 6.43 15.61 3.56
N GLY A 26 5.49 16.45 3.14
CA GLY A 26 5.24 16.76 1.72
C GLY A 26 4.12 15.98 1.05
N GLU A 27 3.60 14.90 1.67
CA GLU A 27 2.44 14.17 1.16
C GLU A 27 1.16 14.59 1.89
N ALA A 28 0.16 15.05 1.14
CA ALA A 28 -1.13 15.48 1.70
C ALA A 28 -2.04 14.30 2.09
N GLY A 29 -1.82 13.12 1.52
CA GLY A 29 -2.64 11.93 1.71
C GLY A 29 -2.09 10.94 2.75
N PRO A 30 -2.91 9.98 3.22
CA PRO A 30 -2.42 8.88 4.03
C PRO A 30 -1.32 8.11 3.28
N CYS A 31 -0.19 7.91 3.97
CA CYS A 31 0.95 7.16 3.46
C CYS A 31 1.16 5.89 4.26
N PHE A 32 1.52 4.80 3.59
CA PHE A 32 1.76 3.51 4.23
C PHE A 32 3.12 2.97 3.85
N MET A 33 3.83 2.44 4.85
CA MET A 33 4.96 1.56 4.65
C MET A 33 4.42 0.16 4.41
N VAL A 34 4.73 -0.44 3.25
CA VAL A 34 4.23 -1.77 2.88
C VAL A 34 5.30 -2.81 3.14
N THR A 35 4.93 -3.83 3.91
CA THR A 35 5.77 -4.99 4.21
C THR A 35 5.03 -6.26 3.79
N GLU A 36 5.67 -7.10 3.00
CA GLU A 36 5.16 -8.40 2.58
C GLU A 36 5.94 -9.51 3.28
N ASN A 37 5.28 -10.34 4.07
CA ASN A 37 5.93 -11.46 4.77
C ASN A 37 7.24 -11.07 5.52
N GLY A 38 7.27 -9.87 6.12
CA GLY A 38 8.45 -9.35 6.81
C GLY A 38 9.50 -8.66 5.91
N SER A 39 9.31 -8.65 4.59
CA SER A 39 10.15 -7.94 3.63
C SER A 39 9.55 -6.59 3.23
N PHE A 40 10.33 -5.52 3.38
CA PHE A 40 9.90 -4.18 2.97
C PHE A 40 9.77 -4.10 1.44
N LYS A 41 8.61 -3.63 0.96
CA LYS A 41 8.29 -3.53 -0.48
C LYS A 41 8.22 -2.11 -1.01
N GLY A 42 8.17 -1.12 -0.12
CA GLY A 42 8.11 0.28 -0.51
C GLY A 42 7.12 1.08 0.32
N TYR A 43 7.02 2.35 -0.04
CA TYR A 43 6.02 3.26 0.49
C TYR A 43 4.95 3.50 -0.56
N ILE A 44 3.70 3.62 -0.12
CA ILE A 44 2.59 4.06 -0.97
C ILE A 44 1.91 5.27 -0.35
N SER A 45 1.45 6.21 -1.16
CA SER A 45 0.62 7.33 -0.73
C SER A 45 -0.65 7.41 -1.53
N LYS A 46 -1.72 7.88 -0.88
CA LYS A 46 -2.98 8.17 -1.57
C LYS A 46 -2.83 9.46 -2.38
N GLY A 47 -2.94 9.33 -3.69
CA GLY A 47 -2.98 10.45 -4.62
C GLY A 47 -4.31 11.21 -4.59
N PRO A 48 -4.38 12.36 -5.28
CA PRO A 48 -5.59 13.17 -5.38
C PRO A 48 -6.72 12.48 -6.15
N ASP A 49 -6.40 11.51 -6.99
CA ASP A 49 -7.34 10.63 -7.71
C ASP A 49 -7.96 9.55 -6.80
N GLY A 50 -7.56 9.51 -5.53
CA GLY A 50 -8.03 8.55 -4.56
C GLY A 50 -7.34 7.19 -4.61
N LYS A 51 -6.40 6.98 -5.54
CA LYS A 51 -5.65 5.73 -5.68
C LYS A 51 -4.33 5.80 -4.94
N TYR A 52 -3.80 4.64 -4.55
CA TYR A 52 -2.46 4.58 -3.99
C TYR A 52 -1.42 4.50 -5.10
N ARG A 53 -0.41 5.35 -5.00
CA ARG A 53 0.78 5.33 -5.83
C ARG A 53 1.99 4.97 -5.00
N SER A 54 2.99 4.35 -5.61
CA SER A 54 4.27 4.14 -4.98
C SER A 54 5.04 5.45 -4.80
N LEU A 55 5.78 5.55 -3.70
CA LEU A 55 6.72 6.63 -3.43
C LEU A 55 8.14 6.11 -3.58
N GLY A 56 8.88 6.66 -4.54
CA GLY A 56 10.24 6.23 -4.87
C GLY A 56 10.29 4.85 -5.54
N THR A 57 11.34 4.09 -5.27
CA THR A 57 11.49 2.72 -5.80
C THR A 57 10.56 1.77 -5.08
N SER A 58 9.71 1.09 -5.85
CA SER A 58 8.66 0.20 -5.35
C SER A 58 8.75 -1.13 -6.06
N TYR A 59 8.48 -2.21 -5.33
CA TYR A 59 8.38 -3.56 -5.87
C TYR A 59 6.97 -3.88 -6.40
N PHE A 60 6.04 -2.92 -6.38
CA PHE A 60 4.68 -3.08 -6.87
C PHE A 60 4.53 -2.60 -8.30
N THR A 61 3.83 -3.40 -9.09
CA THR A 61 3.30 -3.01 -10.39
C THR A 61 2.06 -2.11 -10.24
N THR A 62 1.68 -1.41 -11.32
CA THR A 62 0.46 -0.58 -11.35
C THR A 62 -0.81 -1.40 -11.06
N GLU A 63 -0.86 -2.65 -11.53
CA GLU A 63 -1.99 -3.55 -11.28
C GLU A 63 -2.08 -3.93 -9.80
N GLU A 64 -0.95 -4.30 -9.18
CA GLU A 64 -0.89 -4.62 -7.75
C GLU A 64 -1.27 -3.42 -6.87
N LEU A 65 -0.83 -2.21 -7.23
CA LEU A 65 -1.26 -0.98 -6.57
C LEU A 65 -2.77 -0.76 -6.68
N GLY A 66 -3.36 -1.11 -7.82
CA GLY A 66 -4.81 -1.11 -8.03
C GLY A 66 -5.53 -2.06 -7.07
N THR A 67 -5.04 -3.30 -6.95
CA THR A 67 -5.60 -4.31 -6.02
C THR A 67 -5.49 -3.87 -4.56
N ILE A 68 -4.33 -3.32 -4.17
CA ILE A 68 -4.09 -2.80 -2.82
C ILE A 68 -5.04 -1.63 -2.54
N THR A 69 -5.21 -0.72 -3.50
CA THR A 69 -6.13 0.42 -3.40
C THR A 69 -7.57 -0.06 -3.17
N ASP A 70 -8.06 -1.01 -3.95
CA ASP A 70 -9.41 -1.56 -3.81
C ASP A 70 -9.61 -2.22 -2.43
N HIS A 71 -8.62 -2.97 -1.94
CA HIS A 71 -8.69 -3.59 -0.61
C HIS A 71 -8.71 -2.56 0.52
N ILE A 72 -7.89 -1.51 0.43
CA ILE A 72 -7.86 -0.44 1.43
C ILE A 72 -9.17 0.33 1.43
N ILE A 73 -9.74 0.62 0.26
CA ILE A 73 -11.04 1.33 0.15
C ILE A 73 -12.17 0.46 0.70
N LYS A 74 -12.24 -0.82 0.35
CA LYS A 74 -13.30 -1.73 0.83
C LYS A 74 -13.27 -2.02 2.33
N LYS A 75 -12.09 -1.92 2.97
CA LYS A 75 -11.94 -2.11 4.42
C LYS A 75 -12.20 -0.84 5.24
N LYS A 76 -12.43 0.31 4.59
CA LYS A 76 -12.65 1.59 5.24
C LYS A 76 -14.13 1.93 5.29
#